data_AF-A0A7D5JEV0-F1
#
_entry.id   AF-A0A7D5JEV0-F1
#
_cell.length_a   1.000
_cell.length_b   1.000
_cell.length_c   1.000
_cell.angle_alpha   90.00
_cell.angle_beta   90.00
_cell.angle_gamma   90.00
#
_symmetry.space_group_name_H-M   'P 1'
#
loop_
_entity.id
_entity.type
_entity.pdbx_description
1 polymer ?
#
loop_
_entity_poly.entity_id
_entity_poly.type
_entity_poly.pdbx_seq_one_letter_code
_entity_poly.pdbx_strand_id
1 'polypeptide(L)' 'MWSDAQADPPRCPGSGTSAEPAPRLADGFPDGCALCPECTGFVRVERGVLVNHDAFRDPDDAADAAHRAAWFNSIGWN' A
#
# COMPACT_ATOMS: atom_id res chain seq x y z
N MET A 1 30.71 -17.13 14.94
CA MET A 1 29.46 -17.82 14.58
C MET A 1 28.35 -16.80 14.78
N TRP A 2 28.10 -15.96 13.78
CA TRP A 2 26.94 -15.05 13.79
C TRP A 2 25.76 -15.88 13.33
N SER A 3 24.74 -16.04 14.17
CA SER A 3 23.45 -16.53 13.70
C SER A 3 22.85 -15.43 12.84
N ASP A 4 22.66 -15.70 11.56
CA ASP A 4 21.67 -14.99 10.74
C ASP A 4 20.31 -15.24 11.39
N ALA A 5 19.98 -14.41 12.38
CA ALA A 5 18.59 -14.22 12.75
C ALA A 5 17.93 -13.73 11.47
N GLN A 6 17.14 -14.59 10.83
CA GLN A 6 16.21 -14.16 9.82
C GLN A 6 15.28 -13.16 10.52
N ALA A 7 15.63 -11.88 10.44
CA ALA A 7 14.74 -10.82 10.84
C ALA A 7 13.50 -11.01 9.98
N ASP A 8 12.33 -11.13 10.61
CA ASP A 8 11.08 -11.07 9.87
C ASP A 8 11.15 -9.86 8.93
N PRO A 9 10.64 -9.96 7.69
CA PRO A 9 10.53 -8.81 6.82
C PRO A 9 9.95 -7.64 7.62
N PRO A 10 10.50 -6.43 7.49
CA PRO A 10 10.06 -5.30 8.29
C PRO A 10 8.60 -4.99 7.93
N ARG A 11 7.72 -5.54 8.76
CA ARG A 11 6.29 -5.27 8.76
C ARG A 11 6.10 -3.77 8.83
N CYS A 12 5.23 -3.25 7.96
CA CYS A 12 4.92 -1.83 7.96
C CYS A 12 4.26 -1.44 9.29
N PRO A 13 4.71 -0.36 9.96
CA PRO A 13 4.07 0.13 11.19
C PRO A 13 2.62 0.57 10.96
N GLY A 14 2.21 0.82 9.71
CA GLY A 14 0.82 1.12 9.34
C GLY A 14 -0.09 -0.12 9.30
N SER A 15 0.44 -1.33 9.47
CA SER A 15 -0.38 -2.54 9.57
C SER A 15 -1.35 -2.44 10.76
N GLY A 16 -2.63 -2.74 10.53
CA GLY A 16 -3.66 -2.68 11.57
C GLY A 16 -4.18 -1.26 11.88
N THR A 17 -3.65 -0.23 11.22
CA THR A 17 -4.17 1.14 11.35
C THR A 17 -5.55 1.23 10.69
N SER A 18 -6.44 2.00 11.31
CA SER A 18 -7.76 2.30 10.75
C SER A 18 -7.62 3.00 9.41
N ALA A 19 -8.35 2.52 8.40
CA ALA A 19 -8.31 3.08 7.07
C ALA A 19 -9.63 2.88 6.33
N GLU A 20 -9.92 3.81 5.43
CA GLU A 20 -11.03 3.71 4.48
C GLU A 20 -10.49 3.47 3.08
N PRO A 21 -11.20 2.71 2.24
CA PRO A 21 -10.81 2.49 0.85
C PRO A 21 -10.53 3.82 0.12
N ALA A 22 -9.45 3.84 -0.65
CA ALA A 22 -9.08 4.99 -1.46
C ALA A 22 -10.16 5.26 -2.53
N PRO A 23 -10.37 6.53 -2.93
CA PRO A 23 -11.14 6.88 -4.10
C PRO A 23 -10.70 6.07 -5.32
N ARG A 24 -11.65 5.61 -6.13
CA ARG A 24 -11.37 4.82 -7.32
C ARG A 24 -11.20 5.71 -8.54
N LEU A 25 -10.25 5.36 -9.40
CA LEU A 25 -10.19 5.84 -10.78
C LEU A 25 -11.29 5.19 -11.62
N ALA A 26 -11.50 5.71 -12.83
CA ALA A 26 -12.54 5.22 -13.75
C ALA A 26 -12.32 3.76 -14.20
N ASP A 27 -11.06 3.29 -14.17
CA ASP A 27 -10.68 1.92 -14.48
C ASP A 27 -10.83 0.94 -13.29
N GLY A 28 -11.17 1.46 -12.11
CA GLY A 28 -11.37 0.68 -10.88
C GLY A 28 -10.21 0.73 -9.89
N PHE A 29 -9.03 1.21 -10.28
CA PHE A 29 -7.85 1.29 -9.41
C PHE A 29 -8.10 2.20 -8.19
N PRO A 30 -7.73 1.83 -6.93
CA PRO A 30 -6.92 0.68 -6.52
C PRO A 30 -7.76 -0.50 -5.98
N ASP A 31 -8.90 -0.81 -6.62
CA ASP A 31 -9.72 -2.00 -6.32
C ASP A 31 -10.20 -2.13 -4.87
N GLY A 32 -10.51 -0.98 -4.25
CA GLY A 32 -10.98 -0.93 -2.86
C GLY A 32 -9.89 -1.09 -1.80
N CYS A 33 -8.62 -1.06 -2.20
CA CYS A 33 -7.51 -0.86 -1.27
C CYS A 33 -7.49 0.57 -0.73
N ALA A 34 -6.91 0.76 0.45
CA ALA A 34 -6.60 2.06 1.02
C ALA A 34 -5.12 2.37 0.84
N LEU A 35 -4.77 3.65 0.90
CA LEU A 35 -3.39 4.08 0.92
C LEU A 35 -2.85 4.00 2.35
N CYS A 36 -1.76 3.26 2.55
CA CYS A 36 -1.03 3.27 3.81
C CYS A 36 -0.31 4.62 4.01
N PRO A 37 -0.51 5.32 5.14
CA PRO A 37 0.14 6.61 5.38
C PRO A 37 1.65 6.48 5.65
N GLU A 38 2.13 5.29 6.01
CA GLU A 38 3.53 5.04 6.37
C GLU A 38 4.39 4.67 5.15
N CYS A 39 3.90 3.75 4.29
CA CYS A 39 4.68 3.24 3.16
C CYS A 39 4.14 3.64 1.79
N THR A 40 3.05 4.41 1.73
CA THR A 40 2.35 4.83 0.49
C THR A 40 1.95 3.67 -0.44
N GLY A 41 1.88 2.45 0.10
CA GLY A 41 1.36 1.27 -0.58
C GLY A 41 -0.17 1.24 -0.58
N PHE A 42 -0.76 0.73 -1.67
CA PHE A 42 -2.17 0.35 -1.69
C PHE A 42 -2.35 -1.02 -1.03
N VAL A 43 -3.10 -1.03 0.07
CA VAL A 43 -3.27 -2.18 0.95
C VAL A 43 -4.75 -2.46 1.16
N ARG A 44 -5.12 -3.74 1.14
CA ARG A 44 -6.50 -4.17 1.38
C ARG A 44 -6.97 -3.72 2.76
N VAL A 45 -8.23 -3.29 2.84
CA VAL A 45 -8.89 -2.97 4.12
C VAL A 45 -9.78 -4.14 4.52
N GLU A 46 -9.61 -4.62 5.75
CA GLU A 46 -10.47 -5.64 6.35
C GLU A 46 -10.97 -5.17 7.70
N ARG A 47 -12.29 -5.21 7.91
CA ARG A 47 -12.92 -4.73 9.15
C ARG A 47 -12.52 -3.29 9.54
N GLY A 48 -12.29 -2.44 8.52
CA GLY A 48 -11.93 -1.03 8.70
C GLY A 48 -10.45 -0.79 9.03
N VAL A 49 -9.58 -1.79 8.94
CA VAL A 49 -8.14 -1.63 9.17
C VAL A 49 -7.30 -2.15 8.00
N LEU A 50 -6.11 -1.59 7.82
CA LEU A 50 -5.13 -2.10 6.86
C LEU A 50 -4.69 -3.51 7.25
N VAL A 51 -4.75 -4.44 6.30
CA VAL A 51 -4.20 -5.78 6.52
C VAL A 51 -2.70 -5.72 6.78
N ASN A 52 -2.18 -6.79 7.37
CA ASN A 52 -0.77 -6.99 7.58
C ASN A 52 0.00 -6.91 6.24
N HIS A 53 0.98 -6.02 6.15
CA HIS A 53 1.79 -5.82 4.96
C HIS A 53 3.20 -5.33 5.31
N ASP A 54 4.11 -5.44 4.34
CA ASP A 54 5.49 -4.98 4.48
C ASP A 54 5.65 -3.52 4.06
N ALA A 55 6.66 -2.83 4.63
CA ALA A 55 6.90 -1.42 4.37
C ALA A 55 7.43 -1.13 2.96
N PHE A 56 7.89 -2.16 2.24
CA PHE A 56 8.45 -2.03 0.91
C PHE A 56 7.68 -2.91 -0.07
N ARG A 57 7.07 -2.28 -1.07
CA ARG A 57 6.49 -2.97 -2.22
C ARG A 57 6.77 -2.17 -3.48
N ASP A 58 7.76 -2.63 -4.24
CA ASP A 58 7.95 -2.18 -5.62
C ASP A 58 6.66 -2.39 -6.42
N PRO A 59 6.40 -1.55 -7.43
CA PRO A 59 5.33 -1.82 -8.36
C PRO A 59 5.58 -3.18 -9.03
N ASP A 60 4.52 -3.97 -9.22
CA ASP A 60 4.64 -5.31 -9.79
C ASP A 60 5.16 -5.23 -11.24
N ASP A 61 4.78 -4.17 -11.97
CA ASP A 61 5.27 -3.84 -13.31
C ASP A 61 5.15 -2.32 -13.64
N ALA A 62 5.53 -1.95 -14.87
CA ALA A 62 5.45 -0.56 -15.33
C ALA A 62 4.01 -0.02 -15.47
N ALA A 63 3.02 -0.89 -15.67
CA ALA A 63 1.62 -0.49 -15.74
C ALA A 63 1.08 -0.16 -14.34
N ASP A 64 1.43 -0.96 -13.33
CA ASP A 64 1.14 -0.66 -11.92
C ASP A 64 1.75 0.68 -11.50
N ALA A 65 3.02 0.93 -11.86
CA ALA A 65 3.68 2.21 -11.60
C ALA A 65 2.90 3.39 -12.23
N ALA A 66 2.43 3.24 -13.46
CA ALA A 66 1.64 4.25 -14.16
C ALA A 66 0.26 4.50 -13.52
N HIS A 67 -0.44 3.44 -13.10
CA HIS A 67 -1.73 3.57 -12.39
C HIS A 67 -1.56 4.26 -11.03
N ARG A 68 -0.52 3.90 -10.28
CA ARG A 68 -0.18 4.57 -9.01
C ARG A 68 0.06 6.06 -9.23
N ALA A 69 0.87 6.41 -10.23
CA ALA A 69 1.12 7.82 -10.57
C ALA A 69 -0.16 8.56 -10.99
N ALA A 70 -1.00 7.95 -11.84
CA ALA A 70 -2.27 8.52 -12.24
C ALA A 70 -3.19 8.78 -11.03
N TRP A 71 -3.24 7.85 -10.09
CA TRP A 71 -4.02 8.00 -8.86
C TRP A 71 -3.50 9.15 -8.00
N PHE A 72 -2.20 9.22 -7.73
CA PHE A 72 -1.60 10.32 -6.96
C PHE A 72 -1.88 11.70 -7.60
N ASN A 73 -1.75 11.79 -8.92
CA ASN A 73 -2.06 13.00 -9.67
C ASN A 73 -3.55 13.38 -9.58
N SER A 74 -4.45 12.39 -9.51
CA SER A 74 -5.91 12.62 -9.46
C SER A 74 -6.39 13.20 -8.13
N ILE A 75 -5.75 12.82 -7.02
CA ILE A 75 -6.14 13.30 -5.68
C ILE A 75 -5.40 14.60 -5.28
N GLY A 76 -4.63 15.18 -6.21
CA GLY A 76 -3.92 16.43 -5.99
C GLY A 76 -2.67 16.30 -5.12
N TRP A 77 -2.05 15.11 -5.07
CA TRP A 77 -0.73 14.95 -4.47
C TRP A 77 0.29 15.58 -5.42
N ASN A 78 0.65 16.83 -5.16
CA ASN A 78 1.60 17.63 -5.94
C ASN A 78 2.59 18.30 -4.98
#